data_AF-A0A1S8WHN7-F1
#
_entry.id   AF-A0A1S8WHN7-F1
#
_cell.length_a   1.000
_cell.length_b   1.000
_cell.length_c   1.000
_cell.angle_alpha   90.00
_cell.angle_beta   90.00
_cell.angle_gamma   90.00
#
_symmetry.space_group_name_H-M   'P 1'
#
loop_
_entity.id
_entity.type
_entity.pdbx_description
1 polymer ?
#
loop_
_entity_poly.entity_id
_entity_poly.type
_entity_poly.pdbx_seq_one_letter_code
_entity_poly.pdbx_strand_id
1 'polypeptide(L)'
;MKLRSCVRHILGNFRPVPRFTVSSNKLIDFKIKITCDPEYPATSPNLTIYEVHGLADRDVRRLTILLNELIAERKGDPVLFDIIDFSREFIANNVPTVNCAICLCGFVQESDVYCTPEFHYFHNTCIGEYMHHREKEHQEELAELLEKDPYCILVPLRLPCPVCRVEELPYSESLVQLAHQKQHL
;
A
#
# COMPACT_ATOMS: atom_id res chain seq x y z
N MET A 1 -41.11 43.53 -14.83
CA MET A 1 -41.07 42.84 -13.52
C MET A 1 -41.51 41.39 -13.74
N LYS A 2 -40.79 40.31 -13.45
CA LYS A 2 -39.46 40.00 -12.91
C LYS A 2 -39.00 38.76 -13.71
N LEU A 3 -37.87 38.82 -14.43
CA LEU A 3 -37.24 37.62 -14.99
C LEU A 3 -36.32 37.04 -13.91
N ARG A 4 -36.61 35.79 -13.49
CA ARG A 4 -35.77 35.03 -12.57
C ARG A 4 -34.55 34.52 -13.34
N SER A 5 -33.38 34.96 -12.90
CA SER A 5 -32.07 34.43 -13.28
C SER A 5 -31.95 32.97 -12.85
N CYS A 6 -31.69 32.08 -13.81
CA CYS A 6 -31.33 30.69 -13.57
C CYS A 6 -29.85 30.54 -13.97
N VAL A 7 -28.97 30.60 -12.98
CA VAL A 7 -27.53 30.36 -13.16
C VAL A 7 -27.33 28.84 -13.26
N ARG A 8 -27.10 28.34 -14.47
CA ARG A 8 -26.67 26.96 -14.69
C ARG A 8 -25.16 26.88 -14.43
N HIS A 9 -24.77 26.32 -13.28
CA HIS A 9 -23.41 25.82 -13.09
C HIS A 9 -23.25 24.51 -13.88
N ILE A 10 -22.36 24.52 -14.86
CA ILE A 10 -21.89 23.34 -15.57
C ILE A 10 -20.86 22.67 -14.65
N LEU A 11 -21.26 21.61 -13.94
CA LEU A 11 -20.32 20.69 -13.31
C LEU A 11 -19.90 19.68 -14.37
N GLY A 12 -18.66 19.82 -14.84
CA GLY A 12 -18.04 18.87 -15.76
C GLY A 12 -17.88 17.50 -15.10
N ASN A 13 -18.49 16.49 -15.71
CA ASN A 13 -18.30 15.09 -15.35
C ASN A 13 -16.86 14.66 -15.69
N PHE A 14 -15.94 14.77 -14.74
CA PHE A 14 -14.69 14.03 -14.78
C PHE A 14 -15.00 12.56 -14.51
N ARG A 15 -15.11 11.76 -15.58
CA ARG A 15 -15.01 10.30 -15.47
C ARG A 15 -13.55 9.95 -15.23
N PRO A 16 -13.17 9.28 -14.13
CA PRO A 16 -11.85 8.69 -14.04
C PRO A 16 -11.73 7.63 -15.14
N VAL A 17 -10.71 7.77 -15.98
CA VAL A 17 -10.32 6.77 -16.96
C VAL A 17 -10.01 5.46 -16.21
N PRO A 18 -10.52 4.29 -16.63
CA PRO A 18 -10.16 3.03 -15.99
C PRO A 18 -8.66 2.83 -16.21
N ARG A 19 -7.87 3.05 -15.16
CA ARG A 19 -6.46 2.70 -15.16
C ARG A 19 -6.45 1.18 -14.97
N PHE A 20 -6.32 0.45 -16.07
CA PHE A 20 -6.07 -0.99 -16.01
C PHE A 20 -4.67 -1.19 -15.41
N THR A 21 -4.59 -1.31 -14.09
CA THR A 21 -3.40 -1.76 -13.40
C THR A 21 -3.37 -3.27 -13.45
N VAL A 22 -2.42 -3.81 -14.22
CA VAL A 22 -2.05 -5.23 -14.10
C VAL A 22 -1.44 -5.39 -12.72
N SER A 23 -2.24 -5.85 -11.76
CA SER A 23 -1.84 -6.05 -10.37
C SER A 23 -0.93 -7.26 -10.28
N SER A 24 0.37 -7.05 -10.48
CA SER A 24 1.36 -7.84 -9.77
C SER A 24 1.36 -7.27 -8.36
N ASN A 25 0.83 -8.01 -7.37
CA ASN A 25 0.82 -7.58 -5.97
C ASN A 25 2.28 -7.41 -5.49
N LYS A 26 2.85 -6.22 -5.69
CA LYS A 26 4.17 -5.88 -5.18
C LYS A 26 4.00 -5.32 -3.78
N LEU A 27 4.27 -6.15 -2.78
CA LEU A 27 4.22 -5.74 -1.37
C LEU A 27 5.53 -5.11 -0.89
N ILE A 28 6.61 -5.28 -1.64
CA ILE A 28 7.90 -4.64 -1.37
C ILE A 28 8.31 -3.94 -2.66
N ASP A 29 8.67 -2.66 -2.54
CA ASP A 29 9.14 -1.85 -3.65
C ASP A 29 10.28 -0.95 -3.16
N PHE A 30 11.30 -0.78 -3.99
CA PHE A 30 12.36 0.18 -3.76
C PHE A 30 13.05 0.52 -5.09
N LYS A 31 13.69 1.69 -5.13
CA LYS A 31 14.51 2.11 -6.26
C LYS A 31 15.99 1.99 -5.91
N ILE A 32 16.77 1.48 -6.86
CA ILE A 32 18.24 1.46 -6.78
C ILE A 32 18.79 2.45 -7.80
N LYS A 33 19.65 3.35 -7.33
CA LYS A 33 20.50 4.19 -8.17
C LYS A 33 21.89 3.58 -8.21
N ILE A 34 22.36 3.28 -9.41
CA ILE A 34 23.73 2.80 -9.64
C ILE A 34 24.45 3.83 -10.49
N THR A 35 25.64 4.24 -10.05
CA THR A 35 26.50 5.14 -10.82
C THR A 35 27.86 4.50 -11.03
N CYS A 36 28.26 4.38 -12.30
CA CYS A 36 29.57 3.91 -12.71
C CYS A 36 30.40 5.11 -13.18
N ASP A 37 31.67 5.15 -12.79
CA ASP A 37 32.64 6.04 -13.41
C ASP A 37 33.18 5.41 -14.73
N PRO A 38 33.97 6.15 -15.53
CA PRO A 38 34.53 5.64 -16.78
C PRO A 38 35.52 4.48 -16.63
N GLU A 39 36.04 4.20 -15.43
CA GLU A 39 37.01 3.13 -15.17
C GLU A 39 36.33 1.80 -14.80
N TYR A 40 35.00 1.79 -14.65
CA TYR A 40 34.24 0.57 -14.45
C TYR A 40 34.48 -0.44 -15.60
N PRO A 41 34.70 -1.75 -15.32
CA PRO A 41 34.57 -2.42 -14.02
C PRO A 41 35.84 -2.48 -13.15
N ALA A 42 36.95 -1.84 -13.54
CA ALA A 42 38.16 -1.82 -12.71
C ALA A 42 37.91 -1.12 -11.35
N THR A 43 37.05 -0.10 -11.36
CA THR A 43 36.47 0.54 -10.18
C THR A 43 35.07 -0.04 -9.88
N SER A 44 34.71 -0.05 -8.60
CA SER A 44 33.39 -0.50 -8.16
C SER A 44 32.32 0.58 -8.41
N PRO A 45 31.11 0.23 -8.85
CA PRO A 45 30.01 1.18 -8.94
C PRO A 45 29.57 1.65 -7.55
N ASN A 46 29.04 2.87 -7.47
CA ASN A 46 28.35 3.35 -6.27
C ASN A 46 26.86 3.01 -6.33
N LEU A 47 26.31 2.59 -5.19
CA LEU A 47 24.92 2.13 -5.06
C LEU A 47 24.20 2.90 -3.96
N THR A 48 22.95 3.30 -4.24
CA THR A 48 22.05 3.91 -3.25
C THR A 48 20.63 3.36 -3.41
N ILE A 49 20.00 2.97 -2.31
CA ILE A 49 18.61 2.53 -2.24
C ILE A 49 17.74 3.68 -1.72
N TYR A 50 16.60 3.93 -2.36
CA TYR A 50 15.68 5.02 -2.02
C TYR A 50 14.24 4.68 -2.42
N GLU A 51 13.27 5.52 -2.00
CA GLU A 51 11.82 5.29 -2.20
C GLU A 51 11.41 3.88 -1.78
N VAL A 52 11.70 3.53 -0.53
CA VAL A 52 11.50 2.18 -0.01
C VAL A 52 10.12 2.01 0.59
N HIS A 53 9.45 0.93 0.21
CA HIS A 53 8.16 0.51 0.72
C HIS A 53 8.22 -0.95 1.16
N GLY A 54 7.61 -1.24 2.31
CA GLY A 54 7.46 -2.62 2.82
C GLY A 54 8.66 -3.14 3.61
N LEU A 55 9.82 -2.47 3.57
CA LEU A 55 10.99 -2.82 4.39
C LEU A 55 11.16 -1.85 5.56
N ALA A 56 11.38 -2.40 6.75
CA ALA A 56 11.85 -1.62 7.90
C ALA A 56 13.30 -1.16 7.69
N ASP A 57 13.68 -0.02 8.29
CA ASP A 57 15.02 0.58 8.11
C ASP A 57 16.18 -0.39 8.37
N ARG A 58 16.01 -1.31 9.32
CA ARG A 58 17.02 -2.34 9.62
C ARG A 58 17.29 -3.25 8.41
N ASP A 59 16.25 -3.60 7.68
CA ASP A 59 16.30 -4.53 6.55
C ASP A 59 16.78 -3.80 5.29
N VAL A 60 16.47 -2.51 5.14
CA VAL A 60 17.08 -1.65 4.12
C VAL A 60 18.59 -1.54 4.33
N ARG A 61 19.03 -1.29 5.56
CA ARG A 61 20.48 -1.27 5.88
C ARG A 61 21.14 -2.61 5.58
N ARG A 62 20.49 -3.71 5.97
CA ARG A 62 21.00 -5.07 5.70
C ARG A 62 21.12 -5.33 4.20
N LEU A 63 20.11 -4.99 3.40
CA LEU A 63 20.15 -5.11 1.95
C LEU A 63 21.29 -4.28 1.33
N THR A 64 21.45 -3.03 1.78
CA THR A 64 22.56 -2.17 1.33
C THR A 64 23.92 -2.78 1.65
N ILE A 65 24.11 -3.37 2.84
CA ILE A 65 25.36 -4.04 3.22
C ILE A 65 25.63 -5.22 2.26
N LEU A 66 24.66 -6.12 2.08
CA LEU A 66 24.79 -7.30 1.23
C LEU A 66 25.11 -6.94 -0.23
N LEU A 67 24.47 -5.90 -0.77
CA LEU A 67 24.76 -5.42 -2.12
C LEU A 67 26.16 -4.80 -2.25
N ASN A 68 26.65 -4.10 -1.22
CA ASN A 68 28.01 -3.57 -1.23
C ASN A 68 29.07 -4.67 -1.08
N GLU A 69 28.79 -5.72 -0.31
CA GLU A 69 29.63 -6.93 -0.23
C GLU A 69 29.71 -7.61 -1.59
N LEU A 70 28.58 -7.83 -2.28
CA LEU A 70 28.53 -8.36 -3.64
C LEU A 70 29.36 -7.52 -4.63
N ILE A 71 29.25 -6.19 -4.55
CA ILE A 71 30.03 -5.26 -5.38
C ILE A 71 31.54 -5.38 -5.10
N ALA A 72 31.93 -5.56 -3.84
CA ALA A 72 33.33 -5.69 -3.44
C ALA A 72 33.93 -7.02 -3.89
N GLU A 73 33.18 -8.12 -3.77
CA GLU A 73 33.60 -9.46 -4.21
C GLU A 73 33.83 -9.55 -5.72
N ARG A 74 33.08 -8.77 -6.50
CA ARG A 74 33.15 -8.73 -7.97
C ARG A 74 33.96 -7.57 -8.52
N LYS A 75 34.83 -6.96 -7.69
CA LYS A 75 35.67 -5.84 -8.14
C LYS A 75 36.59 -6.28 -9.29
N GLY A 76 36.57 -5.51 -10.39
CA GLY A 76 37.29 -5.85 -11.62
C GLY A 76 36.41 -6.54 -12.67
N ASP A 77 35.24 -7.06 -12.27
CA ASP A 77 34.30 -7.75 -13.14
C ASP A 77 32.97 -6.98 -13.28
N PRO A 78 32.22 -7.16 -14.38
CA PRO A 78 30.88 -6.61 -14.49
C PRO A 78 29.92 -7.18 -13.43
N VAL A 79 29.26 -6.32 -12.65
CA VAL A 79 28.40 -6.71 -11.50
C VAL A 79 26.94 -6.19 -11.58
N LEU A 80 26.60 -5.34 -12.56
CA LEU A 80 25.28 -4.69 -12.61
C LEU A 80 24.09 -5.67 -12.67
N PHE A 81 24.24 -6.76 -13.43
CA PHE A 81 23.18 -7.78 -13.51
C PHE A 81 23.05 -8.56 -12.21
N ASP A 82 24.17 -8.86 -11.54
CA ASP A 82 24.15 -9.56 -10.25
C ASP A 82 23.41 -8.71 -9.20
N ILE A 83 23.60 -7.38 -9.18
CA ILE A 83 22.85 -6.47 -8.30
C ILE A 83 21.34 -6.56 -8.54
N ILE A 84 20.91 -6.53 -9.81
CA ILE A 84 19.49 -6.59 -10.18
C ILE A 84 18.89 -7.95 -9.80
N ASP A 85 19.63 -9.03 -10.06
CA ASP A 85 19.16 -10.39 -9.79
C ASP A 85 19.07 -10.64 -8.28
N PHE A 86 20.10 -10.26 -7.52
CA PHE A 86 20.09 -10.31 -6.06
C PHE A 86 18.92 -9.52 -5.47
N SER A 87 18.66 -8.32 -5.98
CA SER A 87 17.56 -7.47 -5.50
C SER A 87 16.20 -8.10 -5.81
N ARG A 88 16.05 -8.73 -6.97
CA ARG A 88 14.82 -9.46 -7.35
C ARG A 88 14.59 -10.67 -6.46
N GLU A 89 15.64 -11.47 -6.23
CA GLU A 89 15.59 -12.63 -5.35
C GLU A 89 15.28 -12.22 -3.90
N PHE A 90 15.90 -11.13 -3.42
CA PHE A 90 15.60 -10.56 -2.11
C PHE A 90 14.10 -10.21 -1.98
N ILE A 91 13.52 -9.53 -2.97
CA ILE A 91 12.08 -9.21 -2.94
C ILE A 91 11.23 -10.49 -2.94
N ALA A 92 11.54 -11.46 -3.79
CA ALA A 92 10.76 -12.70 -3.92
C ALA A 92 10.77 -13.56 -2.65
N ASN A 93 11.85 -13.49 -1.87
CA ASN A 93 12.04 -14.31 -0.67
C ASN A 93 11.62 -13.61 0.63
N ASN A 94 11.12 -12.38 0.58
CA ASN A 94 10.73 -11.63 1.78
C ASN A 94 9.27 -11.18 1.72
N VAL A 95 8.62 -11.23 2.87
CA VAL A 95 7.36 -10.51 3.13
C VAL A 95 7.69 -9.11 3.68
N PRO A 96 6.76 -8.14 3.64
CA PRO A 96 6.99 -6.84 4.25
C PRO A 96 7.46 -6.99 5.70
N THR A 97 8.56 -6.33 6.03
CA THR A 97 9.16 -6.35 7.37
C THR A 97 8.74 -5.18 8.24
N VAL A 98 8.00 -4.23 7.67
CA VAL A 98 7.21 -3.25 8.41
C VAL A 98 6.08 -3.94 9.19
N ASN A 99 5.55 -3.26 10.19
CA ASN A 99 4.45 -3.78 10.99
C ASN A 99 3.10 -3.39 10.41
N CYS A 100 2.09 -4.20 10.67
CA CYS A 100 0.69 -3.83 10.47
C CYS A 100 0.38 -2.54 11.24
N ALA A 101 -0.21 -1.55 10.56
CA ALA A 101 -0.47 -0.24 11.17
C ALA A 101 -1.61 -0.26 12.22
N ILE A 102 -2.41 -1.33 12.28
CA ILE A 102 -3.50 -1.48 13.26
C ILE A 102 -3.01 -2.19 14.53
N CYS A 103 -2.44 -3.38 14.42
CA CYS A 103 -2.04 -4.19 15.59
C CYS A 103 -0.56 -4.07 15.96
N LEU A 104 0.24 -3.37 15.14
CA LEU A 104 1.68 -3.16 15.33
C LEU A 104 2.54 -4.45 15.33
N CYS A 105 1.97 -5.57 14.90
CA CYS A 105 2.67 -6.84 14.74
C CYS A 105 3.20 -7.00 13.31
N GLY A 106 4.29 -7.76 13.17
CA GLY A 106 4.88 -8.07 11.86
C GLY A 106 4.08 -9.10 11.06
N PHE A 107 4.44 -9.24 9.78
CA PHE A 107 3.84 -10.22 8.88
C PHE A 107 4.65 -11.52 8.86
N VAL A 108 3.93 -12.65 8.77
CA VAL A 108 4.55 -13.99 8.67
C VAL A 108 4.42 -14.55 7.26
N GLN A 109 3.29 -14.30 6.60
CA GLN A 109 2.98 -14.82 5.27
C GLN A 109 2.47 -13.70 4.37
N GLU A 110 2.83 -13.75 3.09
CA GLU A 110 2.37 -12.81 2.06
C GLU A 110 0.84 -12.77 1.98
N SER A 111 0.20 -13.93 2.11
CA SER A 111 -1.25 -14.13 2.06
C SER A 111 -2.02 -13.47 3.20
N ASP A 112 -1.35 -13.00 4.26
CA ASP A 112 -1.96 -12.27 5.37
C ASP A 112 -1.81 -10.75 5.21
N VAL A 113 -1.16 -10.28 4.15
CA VAL A 113 -0.91 -8.85 3.94
C VAL A 113 -1.99 -8.23 3.07
N TYR A 114 -2.60 -7.18 3.59
CA TYR A 114 -3.31 -6.19 2.81
C TYR A 114 -2.42 -4.96 2.63
N CYS A 115 -2.17 -4.55 1.39
CA CYS A 115 -1.39 -3.36 1.08
C CYS A 115 -2.22 -2.41 0.23
N THR A 116 -2.32 -1.15 0.64
CA THR A 116 -2.96 -0.12 -0.18
C THR A 116 -2.03 0.33 -1.32
N PRO A 117 -2.56 0.94 -2.39
CA PRO A 117 -1.78 1.63 -3.42
C PRO A 117 -0.74 2.62 -2.90
N GLU A 118 -1.02 3.31 -1.79
CA GLU A 118 -0.08 4.23 -1.12
C GLU A 118 0.87 3.52 -0.15
N PHE A 119 1.00 2.19 -0.23
CA PHE A 119 1.86 1.35 0.59
C PHE A 119 1.59 1.45 2.11
N HIS A 120 0.32 1.43 2.51
CA HIS A 120 -0.06 1.18 3.89
C HIS A 120 -0.36 -0.30 4.11
N TYR A 121 0.25 -0.88 5.15
CA TYR A 121 0.26 -2.32 5.39
C TYR A 121 -0.60 -2.70 6.57
N PHE A 122 -1.44 -3.71 6.38
CA PHE A 122 -2.33 -4.24 7.40
C PHE A 122 -2.39 -5.76 7.30
N HIS A 123 -2.71 -6.45 8.40
CA HIS A 123 -3.17 -7.83 8.28
C HIS A 123 -4.54 -7.84 7.62
N ASN A 124 -4.81 -8.84 6.78
CA ASN A 124 -6.11 -9.03 6.14
C ASN A 124 -7.25 -9.08 7.18
N THR A 125 -6.99 -9.70 8.32
CA THR A 125 -7.90 -9.75 9.46
C THR A 125 -8.11 -8.39 10.12
N CYS A 126 -7.04 -7.67 10.43
CA CYS A 126 -7.14 -6.34 11.05
C CYS A 126 -7.90 -5.33 10.17
N ILE A 127 -7.65 -5.33 8.85
CA ILE A 127 -8.38 -4.43 7.96
C ILE A 127 -9.83 -4.87 7.76
N GLY A 128 -10.11 -6.18 7.82
CA GLY A 128 -11.47 -6.72 7.83
C GLY A 128 -12.26 -6.27 9.06
N GLU A 129 -11.68 -6.33 10.26
CA GLU A 129 -12.32 -5.82 11.49
C GLU A 129 -12.58 -4.31 11.39
N TYR A 130 -11.65 -3.55 10.83
CA TYR A 130 -11.85 -2.13 10.56
C TYR A 130 -13.05 -1.88 9.64
N MET A 131 -13.16 -2.61 8.52
CA MET A 131 -14.29 -2.49 7.59
C MET A 131 -15.61 -2.82 8.27
N HIS A 132 -15.65 -3.89 9.07
CA HIS A 132 -16.85 -4.30 9.80
C HIS A 132 -17.30 -3.23 10.81
N HIS A 133 -16.36 -2.69 11.59
CA HIS A 133 -16.69 -1.63 12.54
C HIS A 133 -17.21 -0.37 11.84
N ARG A 134 -16.59 0.03 10.71
CA ARG A 134 -17.07 1.19 9.94
C ARG A 134 -18.44 0.97 9.33
N GLU A 135 -18.74 -0.23 8.87
CA GLU A 135 -20.09 -0.59 8.39
C GLU A 135 -21.12 -0.48 9.51
N LYS A 136 -20.82 -1.02 10.69
CA LYS A 136 -21.71 -0.96 11.85
C LYS A 136 -21.96 0.48 12.31
N GLU A 137 -20.90 1.27 12.49
CA GLU A 137 -21.01 2.69 12.84
C GLU A 137 -21.86 3.44 11.81
N HIS A 138 -21.67 3.15 10.53
CA HIS A 138 -22.47 3.76 9.47
C HIS A 138 -23.95 3.37 9.55
N GLN A 139 -24.29 2.10 9.83
CA GLN A 139 -25.67 1.67 10.02
C GLN A 139 -26.34 2.36 11.21
N GLU A 140 -25.61 2.54 12.31
CA GLU A 140 -26.07 3.28 13.49
C GLU A 140 -26.32 4.76 13.15
N GLU A 141 -25.38 5.42 12.46
CA GLU A 141 -25.54 6.80 11.98
C GLU A 141 -26.77 6.96 11.07
N LEU A 142 -27.00 6.03 10.14
CA LEU A 142 -28.18 6.05 9.26
C LEU A 142 -29.48 5.85 10.04
N ALA A 143 -29.51 4.96 11.02
CA ALA A 143 -30.68 4.73 11.86
C ALA A 143 -31.06 6.01 12.63
N GLU A 144 -30.07 6.66 13.26
CA GLU A 144 -30.29 7.93 13.98
C GLU A 144 -30.76 9.06 13.05
N LEU A 145 -30.26 9.12 11.82
CA LEU A 145 -30.67 10.13 10.84
C LEU A 145 -32.11 9.90 10.38
N LEU A 146 -32.49 8.65 10.11
CA LEU A 146 -33.84 8.28 9.69
C LEU A 146 -34.88 8.48 10.79
N GLU A 147 -34.50 8.28 12.05
CA GLU A 147 -35.37 8.61 13.20
C GLU A 147 -35.66 10.11 13.29
N LYS A 148 -34.67 10.96 12.97
CA LYS A 148 -34.81 12.43 13.02
C LYS A 148 -35.51 12.99 11.78
N ASP A 149 -35.22 12.45 10.60
CA ASP A 149 -35.80 12.84 9.32
C ASP A 149 -35.91 11.63 8.37
N PRO A 150 -37.11 11.02 8.24
CA PRO A 150 -37.33 9.87 7.35
C PRO A 150 -37.11 10.16 5.86
N TYR A 151 -37.05 11.43 5.46
CA TYR A 151 -36.86 11.85 4.07
C TYR A 151 -35.42 12.34 3.81
N CYS A 152 -34.52 12.20 4.78
CA CYS A 152 -33.13 12.61 4.61
C CYS A 152 -32.43 11.80 3.51
N ILE A 153 -31.44 12.43 2.88
CA ILE A 153 -30.63 11.77 1.86
C ILE A 153 -29.57 10.94 2.58
N LEU A 154 -29.61 9.62 2.37
CA LEU A 154 -28.63 8.70 2.95
C LEU A 154 -27.29 8.82 2.24
N VAL A 155 -26.24 8.99 3.04
CA VAL A 155 -24.85 9.03 2.57
C VAL A 155 -24.37 7.58 2.42
N PRO A 156 -23.62 7.21 1.37
CA PRO A 156 -23.05 5.88 1.27
C PRO A 156 -21.93 5.67 2.30
N LEU A 157 -21.68 4.39 2.66
CA LEU A 157 -20.54 3.99 3.49
C LEU A 157 -19.23 4.52 2.89
N ARG A 158 -18.41 5.12 3.76
CA ARG A 158 -17.03 5.53 3.44
C ARG A 158 -16.04 4.76 4.29
N LEU A 159 -14.91 4.42 3.68
CA LEU A 159 -13.87 3.61 4.29
C LEU A 159 -12.52 4.30 4.07
N PRO A 160 -12.27 5.43 4.75
CA PRO A 160 -10.98 6.10 4.65
C PRO A 160 -9.86 5.16 5.13
N CYS A 161 -8.69 5.21 4.52
CA CYS A 161 -7.53 4.45 4.99
C CYS A 161 -7.22 4.82 6.46
N PRO A 162 -7.01 3.83 7.37
CA PRO A 162 -6.73 4.10 8.78
C PRO A 162 -5.48 4.98 9.02
N VAL A 163 -4.54 4.97 8.07
CA VAL A 163 -3.27 5.70 8.19
C VAL A 163 -3.39 7.11 7.62
N CYS A 164 -3.63 7.25 6.31
CA CYS A 164 -3.60 8.57 5.66
C CYS A 164 -4.96 9.28 5.64
N ARG A 165 -6.08 8.56 5.76
CA ARG A 165 -7.46 9.06 5.63
C ARG A 165 -7.82 9.77 4.32
N VAL A 166 -6.90 9.77 3.35
CA VAL A 166 -7.09 10.38 2.02
C VAL A 166 -7.63 9.36 1.04
N GLU A 167 -7.10 8.14 1.09
CA GLU A 167 -7.51 7.04 0.21
C GLU A 167 -8.82 6.40 0.71
N GLU A 168 -9.77 6.17 -0.20
CA GLU A 168 -10.98 5.40 0.06
C GLU A 168 -10.75 3.93 -0.28
N LEU A 169 -10.90 3.07 0.73
CA LEU A 169 -10.73 1.64 0.57
C LEU A 169 -11.99 0.99 0.01
N PRO A 170 -11.87 0.01 -0.91
CA PRO A 170 -13.03 -0.78 -1.33
C PRO A 170 -13.47 -1.69 -0.19
N TYR A 171 -14.79 -1.74 0.08
CA TYR A 171 -15.35 -2.70 1.02
C TYR A 171 -15.13 -4.14 0.51
N SER A 172 -14.77 -5.05 1.40
CA SER A 172 -14.54 -6.45 1.08
C SER A 172 -15.19 -7.38 2.09
N GLU A 173 -16.30 -7.98 1.69
CA GLU A 173 -17.03 -8.96 2.49
C GLU A 173 -16.14 -10.17 2.85
N SER A 174 -15.26 -10.61 1.95
CA SER A 174 -14.32 -11.69 2.23
C SER A 174 -13.33 -11.38 3.35
N LEU A 175 -12.87 -10.12 3.47
CA LEU A 175 -11.96 -9.71 4.55
C LEU A 175 -12.70 -9.63 5.88
N VAL A 176 -13.94 -9.14 5.88
CA VAL A 176 -14.82 -9.12 7.06
C VAL A 176 -15.10 -10.53 7.56
N GLN A 177 -15.43 -11.46 6.67
CA GLN A 177 -15.65 -12.87 7.04
C GLN A 177 -14.37 -13.53 7.58
N LEU A 178 -13.21 -13.25 6.98
CA LEU A 178 -11.93 -13.76 7.46
C LEU A 178 -11.60 -13.28 8.87
N ALA A 179 -11.90 -12.01 9.18
CA ALA A 179 -11.73 -11.45 10.51
C ALA A 179 -12.53 -12.22 11.57
N HIS A 180 -13.81 -12.50 11.31
CA HIS A 180 -14.67 -13.24 12.25
C HIS A 180 -14.22 -14.68 12.48
N GLN A 181 -13.65 -15.36 11.47
CA GLN A 181 -13.18 -16.74 11.61
C GLN A 181 -12.02 -16.89 12.60
N LYS A 182 -11.17 -15.86 12.72
CA LYS A 182 -10.00 -15.90 13.61
C LYS A 182 -10.34 -15.62 15.08
N GLN A 183 -11.56 -15.13 15.38
CA GLN A 183 -12.04 -14.91 16.75
C GLN A 183 -12.54 -16.20 17.44
N HIS A 184 -12.60 -17.32 16.73
CA HIS A 184 -13.10 -18.62 17.21
C HIS A 184 -12.01 -19.72 17.34
N LEU A 185 -10.73 -19.34 17.25
CA LEU A 185 -9.56 -20.19 17.47
C LEU A 185 -8.75 -19.67 18.65
#